data_AF-Q2QHG0-F1
#
_entry.id   AF-Q2QHG0-F1
#
_cell.length_a   1.000
_cell.length_b   1.000
_cell.length_c   1.000
_cell.angle_alpha   90.00
_cell.angle_beta   90.00
_cell.angle_gamma   90.00
#
_symmetry.space_group_name_H-M   'P 1'
#
loop_
_entity.id
_entity.type
_entity.pdbx_description
1 polymer ?
#
loop_
_entity_poly.entity_id
_entity_poly.type
_entity_poly.pdbx_seq_one_letter_code
_entity_poly.pdbx_strand_id
1 'polypeptide(L)' 'ELMTPQGNINFTLEQMENAKGDAMPVAPGDGYTVWMPVPQDVTLDYALLMRNFSGESTRNPHAK' A
#
# COMPACT_ATOMS: atom_id res chain seq x y z
N GLU A 1 -4.97 -1.39 1.76
CA GLU A 1 -5.22 -2.72 2.37
C GLU A 1 -4.00 -3.59 2.11
N LEU A 2 -3.54 -4.30 3.13
CA LEU A 2 -2.49 -5.30 3.03
C LEU A 2 -3.15 -6.67 3.04
N MET A 3 -3.06 -7.41 1.96
CA MET A 3 -3.49 -8.81 1.93
C MET A 3 -2.32 -9.70 2.31
N THR A 4 -2.52 -10.59 3.27
CA THR A 4 -1.56 -11.64 3.60
C THR A 4 -2.23 -13.01 3.52
N PRO A 5 -1.46 -14.12 3.45
CA PRO A 5 -2.04 -15.46 3.51
C PRO A 5 -2.84 -15.75 4.79
N GLN A 6 -2.59 -15.00 5.88
CA GLN A 6 -3.30 -15.14 7.15
C GLN A 6 -4.58 -14.30 7.21
N GLY A 7 -4.77 -13.38 6.26
CA GLY A 7 -5.95 -12.53 6.17
C GLY A 7 -5.64 -11.13 5.65
N ASN A 8 -6.69 -10.35 5.45
CA ASN A 8 -6.56 -8.96 5.01
C ASN A 8 -6.51 -8.01 6.20
N ILE A 9 -5.62 -7.02 6.11
CA ILE A 9 -5.44 -5.97 7.10
C ILE A 9 -5.76 -4.62 6.45
N ASN A 10 -6.79 -3.96 6.97
CA ASN A 10 -7.11 -2.60 6.58
C ASN A 10 -6.27 -1.63 7.40
N PHE A 11 -5.47 -0.84 6.70
CA PHE A 11 -4.62 0.19 7.29
C PHE A 11 -4.60 1.43 6.40
N THR A 12 -4.33 2.56 7.04
CA THR A 12 -4.07 3.83 6.37
C THR A 12 -2.58 3.94 6.09
N LEU A 13 -2.21 4.19 4.84
CA LEU A 13 -0.84 4.50 4.49
C LEU A 13 -0.53 5.96 4.85
N GLU A 14 0.10 6.17 6.01
CA GLU A 14 0.37 7.51 6.54
C GLU A 14 1.61 8.17 5.92
N GLN A 15 2.64 7.37 5.62
CA GLN A 15 3.92 7.88 5.13
C GLN A 15 4.54 6.91 4.13
N MET A 16 5.15 7.50 3.09
CA MET A 16 6.09 6.83 2.21
C MET A 16 7.40 7.60 2.18
N GLU A 17 8.50 6.88 2.01
CA GLU A 17 9.84 7.45 1.86
C GLU A 17 10.54 6.86 0.63
N ASN A 18 11.46 7.63 0.06
CA ASN A 18 12.38 7.14 -0.97
C ASN A 18 13.59 6.40 -0.33
N ALA A 19 14.51 5.91 -1.16
CA ALA A 19 15.71 5.21 -0.69
C ALA A 19 16.67 6.05 0.16
N LYS A 20 16.49 7.37 0.16
CA LYS A 20 17.28 8.35 0.93
C LYS A 20 16.58 8.76 2.24
N GLY A 21 15.38 8.25 2.50
CA GLY A 21 14.56 8.65 3.65
C GLY A 21 13.78 9.94 3.44
N ASP A 22 13.73 10.48 2.21
CA ASP A 22 12.91 11.67 1.94
C ASP A 22 11.45 11.27 1.82
N ALA A 23 10.56 12.01 2.48
CA ALA A 23 9.12 11.80 2.40
C ALA A 23 8.60 11.93 0.96
N MET A 24 7.73 11.00 0.56
CA MET A 24 7.13 10.94 -0.76
C MET A 24 5.60 11.04 -0.69
N PRO A 25 4.98 12.02 -1.36
CA PRO A 25 3.53 12.12 -1.40
C PRO A 25 2.87 11.11 -2.37
N VAL A 26 3.63 10.56 -3.31
CA VAL A 26 3.12 9.64 -4.33
C VAL A 26 4.21 8.67 -4.79
N ALA A 27 3.84 7.40 -5.03
CA ALA A 27 4.68 6.45 -5.75
C ALA A 27 4.57 6.72 -7.26
N PRO A 28 5.67 7.01 -8.00
CA PRO A 28 5.63 7.47 -9.38
C PRO A 28 5.00 6.50 -10.40
N GLY A 29 4.99 5.21 -10.09
CA GLY A 29 4.46 4.17 -10.98
C GLY A 29 5.21 2.85 -10.81
N ASP A 30 5.01 1.96 -11.78
CA ASP A 30 5.56 0.60 -11.78
C ASP A 30 7.10 0.61 -11.68
N GLY A 31 7.64 -0.33 -10.91
CA GLY A 31 9.09 -0.48 -10.71
C GLY A 31 9.70 0.48 -9.68
N TYR A 32 8.95 1.43 -9.13
CA TYR A 32 9.44 2.31 -8.08
C TYR A 32 9.33 1.63 -6.71
N THR A 33 10.41 1.65 -5.94
CA THR A 33 10.43 1.13 -4.56
C THR A 33 10.25 2.28 -3.57
N VAL A 34 9.29 2.13 -2.67
CA VAL A 34 9.05 3.03 -1.53
C VAL A 34 9.20 2.27 -0.22
N TRP A 35 9.54 2.99 0.84
CA TRP A 35 9.58 2.49 2.21
C TRP A 35 8.40 3.06 2.98
N MET A 36 7.78 2.24 3.83
CA MET A 36 6.58 2.62 4.58
C MET A 36 6.60 1.94 5.95
N PRO A 37 6.06 2.58 7.00
CA PRO A 37 5.90 1.94 8.29
C PRO A 37 4.86 0.81 8.20
N VAL A 38 5.19 -0.34 8.80
CA VAL A 38 4.30 -1.50 8.92
C VAL A 38 4.28 -1.93 10.39
N PRO A 39 3.13 -2.35 10.96
CA PRO A 39 3.08 -2.84 12.33
C PRO A 39 3.97 -4.08 12.51
N GLN A 40 4.66 -4.18 13.65
CA GLN A 40 5.63 -5.25 13.93
C GLN A 40 4.99 -6.65 13.98
N ASP A 41 3.71 -6.72 14.37
CA ASP A 41 2.99 -7.98 14.53
C ASP A 41 2.42 -8.54 13.22
N VAL A 42 2.83 -8.01 12.07
CA VAL A 42 2.35 -8.42 10.74
C VAL A 42 3.40 -9.28 10.04
N THR A 43 3.02 -10.52 9.70
CA THR A 43 3.83 -11.37 8.83
C THR A 43 3.67 -10.91 7.38
N LEU A 44 4.78 -10.54 6.73
CA LEU A 44 4.79 -9.97 5.37
C LEU A 44 5.08 -10.97 4.26
N ASP A 45 5.30 -12.24 4.60
CA ASP A 45 5.57 -13.29 3.62
C ASP A 45 4.40 -13.39 2.63
N TYR A 46 4.72 -13.16 1.35
CA TYR A 46 3.75 -13.14 0.25
C TYR A 46 2.65 -12.08 0.39
N ALA A 47 2.90 -11.01 1.15
CA ALA A 47 1.93 -9.93 1.32
C ALA A 47 1.82 -9.05 0.06
N LEU A 48 0.60 -8.61 -0.23
CA LEU A 48 0.27 -7.74 -1.34
C LEU A 48 -0.39 -6.47 -0.82
N LEU A 49 0.23 -5.32 -1.10
CA LEU A 49 -0.40 -4.03 -0.88
C LEU A 49 -1.36 -3.73 -2.02
N MET A 50 -2.61 -3.42 -1.68
CA MET A 50 -3.63 -3.06 -2.63
C MET A 50 -4.41 -1.82 -2.20
N ARG A 51 -5.01 -1.15 -3.19
CA ARG A 51 -6.02 -0.12 -2.94
C ARG A 51 -7.25 -0.78 -2.33
N ASN A 52 -7.67 -0.27 -1.17
CA ASN A 52 -8.97 -0.63 -0.59
C ASN A 52 -10.05 0.16 -1.33
N PHE A 53 -11.08 -0.52 -1.82
CA PHE A 53 -12.25 0.11 -2.45
C PHE A 53 -13.49 -0.08 -1.57
N SER A 54 -14.18 1.02 -1.24
CA SER A 54 -15.47 0.99 -0.56
C SER A 54 -16.62 1.09 -1.58
N GLY A 55 -16.80 0.06 -2.41
CA GLY A 55 -17.87 -0.02 -3.42
C GLY A 55 -17.49 0.45 -4.84
N GLU A 56 -16.22 0.81 -5.07
CA GLU A 56 -15.68 1.14 -6.40
C GLU A 56 -15.02 -0.09 -7.05
N SER A 57 -14.86 -0.07 -8.38
CA SER A 57 -14.19 -1.12 -9.14
C SER A 57 -12.87 -0.62 -9.72
N THR A 58 -11.84 -1.48 -9.75
CA THR A 58 -10.57 -1.22 -10.45
C THR A 58 -10.74 -0.92 -11.95
N ARG A 59 -11.92 -1.22 -12.52
CA ARG A 59 -12.26 -0.95 -13.92
C ARG A 59 -12.51 0.53 -14.24
N ASN A 60 -12.75 1.38 -13.24
CA ASN A 60 -12.85 2.83 -13.46
C ASN A 60 -12.32 3.63 -12.25
N PRO A 61 -11.00 3.67 -12.04
CA PRO A 61 -10.38 4.24 -10.84
C PRO A 61 -10.44 5.77 -10.75
N HIS A 62 -10.94 6.44 -11.80
CA HIS A 62 -11.10 7.89 -11.92
C HIS A 62 -12.57 8.30 -12.14
N ALA A 63 -13.55 7.44 -11.82
CA ALA A 63 -14.96 7.79 -11.91
C ALA A 63 -15.35 8.83 -10.83
N LYS A 64 -15.00 10.09 -11.06
CA LYS A 64 -15.56 11.27 -10.39
C LYS A 64 -15.65 12.41 -11.40
#